data_AF-A0A3B3XCV0-F1
#
_entry.id   AF-A0A3B3XCV0-F1
#
_cell.length_a   1.000
_cell.length_b   1.000
_cell.length_c   1.000
_cell.angle_alpha   90.00
_cell.angle_beta   90.00
_cell.angle_gamma   90.00
#
_symmetry.space_group_name_H-M   'P 1'
#
loop_
_entity.id
_entity.type
_entity.pdbx_description
1 polymer ?
#
loop_
_entity_poly.entity_id
_entity_poly.type
_entity_poly.pdbx_seq_one_letter_code
_entity_poly.pdbx_strand_id
1 'polypeptide(L)'
;MGMSRLDVFYRRLLLTKLFIGGWGKPEDLKRIFEFRKIIGDREKCKTLVPVDYPVYVNKTEELTDCHIHDGFFISPLEHLVPGILPQEAVKARFQFIVPKRWQRNRPVCIQLAGTGDHFFWRRRTLMARPMIKEAGMASLLLENPYYILYISHGYRKPKDQLRSCLKNVSDLFVMGGALILESTVLLRWLEREGYWPLGMTGISMGGYMASLAVTNWPKPIPLIPCLSWSTASSVFTTGVLSRAVNWAELEKQYAVNSVYETEIIKLLEYCGADSFKMGTELQRNVDSLGNLLGLAGALPIKDGRFVKVETQSEVVGSSLCFRTITVGHRKKMNSHKCCRPSLHTESISFMKGVMDECTHMANFSGPPCGVKNLTTLRNYIFSFLVHLSEYLFSPHFKCPSMSFIKAK
;
A
#
# COMPACT_ATOMS: atom_id res chain seq x y z
N MET A 1 15.49 -12.59 21.21
CA MET A 1 14.21 -12.87 20.53
C MET A 1 14.51 -13.38 19.14
N GLY A 2 14.01 -14.56 18.77
CA GLY A 2 14.21 -15.13 17.43
C GLY A 2 13.53 -14.27 16.37
N MET A 3 14.23 -13.94 15.29
CA MET A 3 13.68 -13.15 14.19
C MET A 3 12.52 -13.89 13.51
N SER A 4 11.40 -13.19 13.29
CA SER A 4 10.27 -13.77 12.57
C SER A 4 10.68 -14.17 11.16
N ARG A 5 10.22 -15.34 10.70
CA ARG A 5 10.44 -15.80 9.33
C ARG A 5 9.89 -14.79 8.29
N LEU A 6 8.78 -14.13 8.61
CA LEU A 6 8.24 -13.03 7.79
C LEU A 6 9.24 -11.88 7.64
N ASP A 7 9.94 -11.50 8.71
CA ASP A 7 10.96 -10.44 8.66
C ASP A 7 12.13 -10.84 7.76
N VAL A 8 12.52 -12.12 7.74
CA VAL A 8 13.57 -12.62 6.84
C VAL A 8 13.13 -12.53 5.37
N PHE A 9 11.88 -12.84 5.05
CA PHE A 9 11.33 -12.67 3.71
C PHE A 9 11.28 -11.18 3.29
N TYR A 10 10.79 -10.29 4.16
CA TYR A 10 10.79 -8.84 3.91
C TYR A 10 12.21 -8.27 3.79
N ARG A 11 13.19 -8.84 4.51
CA ARG A 11 14.59 -8.46 4.33
C ARG A 11 15.18 -8.88 2.99
N ARG A 12 14.68 -9.96 2.36
CA ARG A 12 15.05 -10.29 0.97
C ARG A 12 14.47 -9.31 -0.04
N LEU A 13 13.31 -8.70 0.24
CA LEU A 13 12.76 -7.58 -0.54
C LEU A 13 13.66 -6.33 -0.48
N LEU A 14 14.50 -6.14 0.55
CA LEU A 14 15.46 -5.02 0.63
C LEU A 14 16.49 -5.02 -0.51
N LEU A 15 16.72 -6.15 -1.19
CA LEU A 15 17.60 -6.21 -2.36
C LEU A 15 16.99 -5.52 -3.58
N THR A 16 15.68 -5.25 -3.60
CA THR A 16 15.00 -4.56 -4.71
C THR A 16 14.42 -3.24 -4.22
N LYS A 17 14.85 -2.12 -4.79
CA LYS A 17 14.32 -0.79 -4.44
C LYS A 17 12.91 -0.59 -4.97
N LEU A 18 12.05 0.03 -4.16
CA LEU A 18 10.69 0.45 -4.50
C LEU A 18 10.68 1.92 -4.92
N PHE A 19 9.70 2.29 -5.74
CA PHE A 19 9.49 3.66 -6.19
C PHE A 19 10.72 4.30 -6.86
N ILE A 20 11.41 3.52 -7.69
CA ILE A 20 12.64 3.95 -8.37
C ILE A 20 12.42 5.11 -9.36
N GLY A 21 11.20 5.31 -9.84
CA GLY A 21 10.78 6.45 -10.66
C GLY A 21 10.27 7.66 -9.86
N GLY A 22 10.20 7.54 -8.53
CA GLY A 22 9.82 8.62 -7.63
C GLY A 22 8.32 8.72 -7.37
N TRP A 23 7.78 9.95 -7.33
CA TRP A 23 6.38 10.19 -6.97
C TRP A 23 5.40 9.86 -8.12
N GLY A 24 5.89 9.99 -9.36
CA GLY A 24 5.09 9.98 -10.60
C GLY A 24 4.76 11.39 -11.07
N LYS A 25 3.91 11.55 -12.09
CA LYS A 25 3.64 12.88 -12.64
C LYS A 25 2.72 13.68 -11.69
N PRO A 26 3.04 14.95 -11.39
CA PRO A 26 2.17 15.79 -10.55
C PRO A 26 0.73 15.88 -11.09
N GLU A 27 0.57 15.98 -12.41
CA GLU A 27 -0.73 16.06 -13.07
C GLU A 27 -1.55 14.79 -12.82
N ASP A 28 -0.91 13.62 -12.86
CA ASP A 28 -1.56 12.34 -12.58
C ASP A 28 -1.94 12.23 -11.10
N LEU A 29 -1.11 12.71 -10.17
CA LEU A 29 -1.46 12.77 -8.74
C LEU A 29 -2.69 13.65 -8.50
N LYS A 30 -2.76 14.84 -9.11
CA LYS A 30 -3.94 15.73 -9.00
C LYS A 30 -5.20 15.03 -9.48
N ARG A 31 -5.14 14.38 -10.65
CA ARG A 31 -6.26 13.63 -11.22
C ARG A 31 -6.69 12.46 -10.35
N ILE A 32 -5.73 11.74 -9.76
CA ILE A 32 -5.98 10.63 -8.83
C ILE A 32 -6.67 11.14 -7.56
N PHE A 33 -6.23 12.27 -6.98
CA PHE A 33 -6.82 12.82 -5.75
C PHE A 33 -8.26 13.29 -5.99
N GLU A 34 -8.51 14.00 -7.10
CA GLU A 34 -9.87 14.38 -7.47
C GLU A 34 -10.76 13.15 -7.72
N PHE A 35 -10.24 12.14 -8.42
CA PHE A 35 -10.98 10.90 -8.63
C PHE A 35 -11.21 10.12 -7.32
N ARG A 36 -10.27 10.17 -6.37
CA ARG A 36 -10.40 9.55 -5.05
C ARG A 36 -11.62 10.09 -4.31
N LYS A 37 -11.89 11.40 -4.37
CA LYS A 37 -13.07 12.02 -3.75
C LYS A 37 -14.39 11.51 -4.32
N ILE A 38 -14.36 10.96 -5.54
CA ILE A 38 -15.50 10.29 -6.17
C ILE A 38 -15.55 8.83 -5.73
N ILE A 39 -14.44 8.08 -5.84
CA ILE A 39 -14.40 6.64 -5.56
C ILE A 39 -14.48 6.29 -4.05
N GLY A 40 -14.24 7.26 -3.16
CA GLY A 40 -14.43 7.12 -1.72
C GLY A 40 -15.91 7.15 -1.30
N ASP A 41 -16.79 7.66 -2.15
CA ASP A 41 -18.21 7.83 -1.88
C ASP A 41 -19.03 6.69 -2.54
N ARG A 42 -19.60 5.82 -1.71
CA ARG A 42 -20.40 4.67 -2.16
C ARG A 42 -21.56 5.09 -3.05
N GLU A 43 -22.21 6.23 -2.77
CA GLU A 43 -23.37 6.68 -3.52
C GLU A 43 -22.96 7.12 -4.93
N LYS A 44 -21.86 7.87 -5.06
CA LYS A 44 -21.30 8.24 -6.36
C LYS A 44 -20.84 7.01 -7.14
N CYS A 45 -20.29 6.00 -6.46
CA CYS A 45 -19.81 4.76 -7.08
C CYS A 45 -20.91 3.86 -7.68
N LYS A 46 -22.17 3.99 -7.25
CA LYS A 46 -23.28 3.18 -7.79
C LYS A 46 -23.46 3.33 -9.30
N THR A 47 -23.09 4.48 -9.86
CA THR A 47 -23.29 4.79 -11.28
C THR A 47 -22.01 4.74 -12.11
N LEU A 48 -20.83 4.64 -11.48
CA LEU A 48 -19.54 4.64 -12.18
C LEU A 48 -19.33 3.40 -13.06
N VAL A 49 -19.91 2.26 -12.68
CA VAL A 49 -19.84 1.02 -13.43
C VAL A 49 -21.25 0.60 -13.83
N PRO A 50 -21.60 0.57 -15.13
CA PRO A 50 -22.87 0.04 -15.63
C PRO A 50 -23.20 -1.38 -15.14
N VAL A 51 -24.49 -1.71 -14.98
CA VAL A 51 -24.94 -3.07 -14.57
C VAL A 51 -24.62 -4.11 -15.64
N ASP A 52 -24.71 -3.70 -16.89
CA ASP A 52 -24.49 -4.48 -18.10
C ASP A 52 -23.04 -4.41 -18.61
N TYR A 53 -22.09 -3.96 -17.78
CA TYR A 53 -20.70 -3.80 -18.20
C TYR A 53 -20.16 -5.06 -18.89
N PRO A 54 -19.52 -4.92 -20.06
CA PRO A 54 -19.14 -6.07 -20.87
C PRO A 54 -18.01 -6.86 -20.22
N VAL A 55 -18.25 -8.15 -20.03
CA VAL A 55 -17.28 -9.12 -19.52
C VAL A 55 -17.26 -10.30 -20.48
N TYR A 56 -16.06 -10.67 -20.93
CA TYR A 56 -15.86 -11.70 -21.94
C TYR A 56 -15.15 -12.91 -21.34
N VAL A 57 -15.65 -14.11 -21.62
CA VAL A 57 -14.96 -15.37 -21.34
C VAL A 57 -14.37 -15.86 -22.65
N ASN A 58 -13.04 -15.98 -22.73
CA ASN A 58 -12.35 -16.27 -24.00
C ASN A 58 -11.84 -17.71 -24.09
N LYS A 59 -11.64 -18.39 -22.96
CA LYS A 59 -11.22 -19.79 -22.94
C LYS A 59 -11.89 -20.49 -21.76
N THR A 60 -12.37 -21.71 -22.01
CA THR A 60 -12.81 -22.63 -20.95
C THR A 60 -11.98 -23.88 -21.03
N GLU A 61 -11.42 -24.29 -19.91
CA GLU A 61 -10.65 -25.52 -19.75
C GLU A 61 -11.36 -26.42 -18.75
N GLU A 62 -11.67 -27.64 -19.17
CA GLU A 62 -12.24 -28.65 -18.29
C GLU A 62 -11.13 -29.47 -17.66
N LEU A 63 -11.05 -29.44 -16.33
CA LEU A 63 -10.16 -30.28 -15.55
C LEU A 63 -10.95 -31.42 -14.90
N THR A 64 -10.28 -32.35 -14.23
CA THR A 64 -10.94 -33.47 -13.56
C THR A 64 -11.89 -33.04 -12.45
N ASP A 65 -11.54 -31.99 -11.70
CA ASP A 65 -12.28 -31.52 -10.51
C ASP A 65 -13.07 -30.21 -10.72
N CYS A 66 -12.78 -29.44 -11.76
CA CYS A 66 -13.37 -28.12 -11.98
C CYS A 66 -13.35 -27.67 -13.45
N HIS A 67 -14.09 -26.60 -13.75
CA HIS A 67 -13.94 -25.82 -14.96
C HIS A 67 -13.14 -24.55 -14.65
N ILE A 68 -12.25 -24.16 -15.55
CA ILE A 68 -11.50 -22.90 -15.48
C ILE A 68 -11.89 -22.05 -16.67
N HIS A 69 -12.49 -20.90 -16.39
CA HIS A 69 -12.81 -19.90 -17.39
C HIS A 69 -11.79 -18.75 -17.30
N ASP A 70 -11.04 -18.53 -18.38
CA ASP A 70 -10.27 -17.31 -18.56
C ASP A 70 -11.20 -16.23 -19.11
N GLY A 71 -11.12 -15.04 -18.52
CA GLY A 71 -11.94 -13.92 -18.96
C GLY A 71 -11.23 -12.58 -18.85
N PHE A 72 -11.82 -11.59 -19.50
CA PHE A 72 -11.32 -10.24 -19.52
C PHE A 72 -12.43 -9.20 -19.69
N PHE A 73 -12.09 -7.96 -19.36
CA PHE A 73 -12.88 -6.76 -19.64
C PHE A 73 -11.94 -5.55 -19.71
N ILE A 74 -12.43 -4.42 -20.19
CA ILE A 74 -11.66 -3.17 -20.15
C ILE A 74 -11.84 -2.55 -18.76
N SER A 75 -10.75 -2.16 -18.09
CA SER A 75 -10.82 -1.56 -16.76
C SER A 75 -11.63 -0.26 -16.81
N PRO A 76 -12.67 -0.08 -15.98
CA PRO A 76 -13.46 1.16 -15.99
C PRO A 76 -12.64 2.42 -15.72
N LEU A 77 -11.51 2.28 -15.02
CA LEU A 77 -10.60 3.39 -14.75
C LEU A 77 -10.06 4.02 -16.05
N GLU A 78 -9.93 3.26 -17.14
CA GLU A 78 -9.51 3.79 -18.44
C GLU A 78 -10.53 4.79 -19.00
N HIS A 79 -11.81 4.61 -18.72
CA HIS A 79 -12.85 5.52 -19.19
C HIS A 79 -13.05 6.70 -18.24
N LEU A 80 -12.89 6.48 -16.94
CA LEU A 80 -13.11 7.49 -15.90
C LEU A 80 -11.92 8.45 -15.74
N VAL A 81 -10.70 7.95 -15.92
CA VAL A 81 -9.46 8.75 -15.84
C VAL A 81 -8.52 8.37 -17.00
N PRO A 82 -8.83 8.77 -18.24
CA PRO A 82 -8.14 8.27 -19.44
C PRO A 82 -6.62 8.45 -19.43
N GLY A 83 -5.89 7.40 -19.80
CA GLY A 83 -4.41 7.43 -19.84
C GLY A 83 -3.71 7.43 -18.47
N ILE A 84 -4.45 7.24 -17.36
CA ILE A 84 -3.82 7.05 -16.04
C ILE A 84 -3.24 5.65 -15.88
N LEU A 85 -3.89 4.64 -16.48
CA LEU A 85 -3.41 3.28 -16.51
C LEU A 85 -2.33 3.15 -17.57
N PRO A 86 -1.26 2.37 -17.32
CA PRO A 86 -0.38 1.96 -18.41
C PRO A 86 -1.18 1.09 -19.39
N GLN A 87 -0.86 1.20 -20.68
CA GLN A 87 -1.58 0.52 -21.77
C GLN A 87 -1.71 -1.00 -21.52
N GLU A 88 -0.68 -1.61 -20.94
CA GLU A 88 -0.64 -3.01 -20.54
C GLU A 88 -1.74 -3.38 -19.53
N ALA A 89 -2.06 -2.47 -18.60
CA ALA A 89 -3.02 -2.71 -17.53
C ALA A 89 -4.48 -2.39 -17.91
N VAL A 90 -4.74 -1.75 -19.06
CA VAL A 90 -6.09 -1.39 -19.52
C VAL A 90 -7.01 -2.61 -19.61
N LYS A 91 -6.49 -3.73 -20.12
CA LYS A 91 -7.25 -4.99 -20.21
C LYS A 91 -7.17 -5.74 -18.89
N ALA A 92 -8.24 -5.67 -18.10
CA ALA A 92 -8.40 -6.45 -16.88
C ALA A 92 -8.61 -7.93 -17.21
N ARG A 93 -7.97 -8.82 -16.44
CA ARG A 93 -7.99 -10.27 -16.65
C ARG A 93 -8.32 -10.99 -15.37
N PHE A 94 -9.12 -12.04 -15.50
CA PHE A 94 -9.49 -12.88 -14.38
C PHE A 94 -9.54 -14.34 -14.78
N GLN A 95 -9.51 -15.19 -13.76
CA GLN A 95 -9.84 -16.60 -13.86
C GLN A 95 -11.01 -16.93 -12.97
N PHE A 96 -11.95 -17.70 -13.48
CA PHE A 96 -13.09 -18.16 -12.74
C PHE A 96 -13.08 -19.68 -12.66
N ILE A 97 -12.89 -20.19 -11.45
CA ILE A 97 -12.72 -21.61 -11.17
C ILE A 97 -14.00 -22.11 -10.55
N VAL A 98 -14.67 -23.00 -11.27
CA VAL A 98 -16.07 -23.37 -11.05
C VAL A 98 -16.17 -24.87 -10.79
N PRO A 99 -16.89 -25.32 -9.74
CA PRO A 99 -17.11 -26.74 -9.52
C PRO A 99 -17.95 -27.35 -10.66
N LYS A 100 -17.70 -28.62 -10.99
CA LYS A 100 -18.52 -29.34 -11.99
C LYS A 100 -19.97 -29.53 -11.57
N ARG A 101 -20.21 -29.60 -10.26
CA ARG A 101 -21.54 -29.79 -9.66
C ARG A 101 -21.72 -28.79 -8.54
N TRP A 102 -22.86 -28.13 -8.54
CA TRP A 102 -23.25 -27.20 -7.49
C TRP A 102 -24.07 -27.93 -6.44
N GLN A 103 -23.75 -27.71 -5.16
CA GLN A 103 -24.55 -28.27 -4.06
C GLN A 103 -25.82 -27.44 -3.86
N ARG A 104 -25.71 -26.11 -3.80
CA ARG A 104 -26.84 -25.17 -3.70
C ARG A 104 -26.40 -23.75 -4.10
N ASN A 105 -27.31 -22.94 -4.63
CA ASN A 105 -27.23 -21.48 -4.86
C ASN A 105 -26.09 -20.92 -5.76
N ARG A 106 -25.05 -21.69 -6.10
CA ARG A 106 -23.89 -21.27 -6.91
C ARG A 106 -23.02 -20.17 -6.24
N PRO A 107 -22.49 -20.41 -5.02
CA PRO A 107 -21.70 -19.43 -4.28
C PRO A 107 -20.35 -19.13 -4.94
N VAL A 108 -19.94 -17.86 -4.90
CA VAL A 108 -18.67 -17.39 -5.47
C VAL A 108 -17.93 -16.48 -4.51
N CYS A 109 -16.62 -16.68 -4.36
CA CYS A 109 -15.75 -15.75 -3.66
C CYS A 109 -14.73 -15.10 -4.61
N ILE A 110 -14.74 -13.78 -4.70
CA ILE A 110 -13.68 -13.03 -5.40
C ILE A 110 -12.46 -12.96 -4.50
N GLN A 111 -11.29 -13.34 -5.03
CA GLN A 111 -10.02 -13.34 -4.31
C GLN A 111 -9.07 -12.31 -4.94
N LEU A 112 -8.68 -11.30 -4.17
CA LEU A 112 -7.70 -10.30 -4.61
C LEU A 112 -6.27 -10.70 -4.24
N ALA A 113 -5.34 -10.46 -5.17
CA ALA A 113 -3.94 -10.86 -5.04
C ALA A 113 -3.17 -9.97 -4.05
N GLY A 114 -2.36 -10.60 -3.19
CA GLY A 114 -1.39 -9.93 -2.33
C GLY A 114 -0.13 -9.52 -3.09
N THR A 115 0.82 -8.86 -2.39
CA THR A 115 2.03 -8.35 -3.03
C THR A 115 2.88 -9.47 -3.62
N GLY A 116 3.22 -9.36 -4.91
CA GLY A 116 3.99 -10.38 -5.62
C GLY A 116 3.25 -11.71 -5.88
N ASP A 117 1.94 -11.76 -5.62
CA ASP A 117 1.07 -12.84 -6.11
C ASP A 117 0.78 -12.64 -7.59
N HIS A 118 1.73 -13.10 -8.39
CA HIS A 118 1.65 -13.08 -9.83
C HIS A 118 0.83 -14.26 -10.35
N PHE A 119 0.15 -14.08 -11.49
CA PHE A 119 -0.73 -15.09 -12.06
C PHE A 119 -1.88 -15.46 -11.11
N PHE A 120 -2.41 -16.66 -11.35
CA PHE A 120 -3.49 -17.27 -10.59
C PHE A 120 -3.04 -18.52 -9.84
N TRP A 121 -1.88 -19.11 -10.14
CA TRP A 121 -1.53 -20.47 -9.69
C TRP A 121 -1.58 -20.65 -8.16
N ARG A 122 -1.06 -19.69 -7.38
CA ARG A 122 -1.06 -19.79 -5.91
C ARG A 122 -2.49 -19.79 -5.36
N ARG A 123 -3.28 -18.76 -5.70
CA ARG A 123 -4.70 -18.68 -5.31
C ARG A 123 -5.52 -19.85 -5.85
N ARG A 124 -5.28 -20.28 -7.09
CA ARG A 124 -5.94 -21.42 -7.73
C ARG A 124 -5.69 -22.71 -6.94
N THR A 125 -4.44 -23.05 -6.72
CA THR A 125 -4.04 -24.34 -6.13
C THR A 125 -4.34 -24.39 -4.64
N LEU A 126 -4.01 -23.32 -3.90
CA LEU A 126 -4.01 -23.35 -2.44
C LEU A 126 -5.30 -22.78 -1.82
N MET A 127 -6.15 -22.08 -2.58
CA MET A 127 -7.45 -21.58 -2.09
C MET A 127 -8.63 -22.10 -2.91
N ALA A 128 -8.65 -21.85 -4.23
CA ALA A 128 -9.81 -22.13 -5.07
C ALA A 128 -10.16 -23.63 -5.13
N ARG A 129 -9.17 -24.50 -5.32
CA ARG A 129 -9.39 -25.96 -5.38
C ARG A 129 -9.88 -26.54 -4.03
N PRO A 130 -9.27 -26.20 -2.88
CA PRO A 130 -9.84 -26.56 -1.57
C PRO A 130 -11.28 -26.07 -1.37
N MET A 131 -11.58 -24.82 -1.73
CA MET A 131 -12.94 -24.27 -1.63
C MET A 131 -13.97 -25.01 -2.49
N ILE A 132 -13.57 -25.47 -3.67
CA ILE A 132 -14.41 -26.34 -4.51
C ILE A 132 -14.65 -27.69 -3.82
N LYS A 133 -13.57 -28.34 -3.38
CA LYS A 133 -13.64 -29.71 -2.85
C LYS A 133 -14.47 -29.80 -1.58
N GLU A 134 -14.32 -28.84 -0.69
CA GLU A 134 -14.87 -28.93 0.66
C GLU A 134 -16.15 -28.11 0.87
N ALA A 135 -16.31 -26.99 0.17
CA ALA A 135 -17.46 -26.11 0.32
C ALA A 135 -18.35 -26.03 -0.94
N GLY A 136 -17.95 -26.64 -2.06
CA GLY A 136 -18.67 -26.53 -3.33
C GLY A 136 -18.79 -25.10 -3.84
N MET A 137 -17.83 -24.23 -3.46
CA MET A 137 -17.81 -22.80 -3.80
C MET A 137 -16.85 -22.52 -4.94
N ALA A 138 -17.27 -21.69 -5.89
CA ALA A 138 -16.38 -21.20 -6.93
C ALA A 138 -15.52 -20.04 -6.45
N SER A 139 -14.41 -19.81 -7.14
CA SER A 139 -13.49 -18.71 -6.86
C SER A 139 -13.22 -17.91 -8.13
N LEU A 140 -13.32 -16.58 -8.02
CA LEU A 140 -12.95 -15.67 -9.09
C LEU A 140 -11.67 -14.92 -8.70
N LEU A 141 -10.64 -15.10 -9.50
CA LEU A 141 -9.30 -14.59 -9.25
C LEU A 141 -9.03 -13.42 -10.19
N LEU A 142 -9.00 -12.20 -9.68
CA LEU A 142 -8.62 -11.02 -10.45
C LEU A 142 -7.10 -10.86 -10.46
N GLU A 143 -6.51 -10.52 -11.60
CA GLU A 143 -5.08 -10.18 -11.71
C GLU A 143 -4.88 -8.69 -11.41
N ASN A 144 -3.90 -8.34 -10.58
CA ASN A 144 -3.64 -6.94 -10.25
C ASN A 144 -3.05 -6.16 -11.44
N PRO A 145 -3.39 -4.87 -11.61
CA PRO A 145 -2.61 -3.94 -12.42
C PRO A 145 -1.13 -3.95 -12.00
N TYR A 146 -0.22 -3.69 -12.94
CA TYR A 146 1.23 -3.69 -12.75
C TYR A 146 1.86 -5.06 -12.42
N TYR A 147 1.10 -6.15 -12.43
CA TYR A 147 1.60 -7.49 -12.12
C TYR A 147 1.85 -8.31 -13.40
N ILE A 148 2.82 -9.22 -13.34
CA ILE A 148 3.39 -9.90 -14.52
C ILE A 148 2.45 -10.95 -15.11
N LEU A 149 2.55 -11.13 -16.44
CA LEU A 149 2.43 -12.44 -17.07
C LEU A 149 3.54 -12.69 -18.10
N TYR A 150 4.01 -13.93 -18.20
CA TYR A 150 5.05 -14.40 -19.12
C TYR A 150 4.60 -14.28 -20.60
N ILE A 151 5.62 -14.14 -21.46
CA ILE A 151 5.72 -13.90 -22.92
C ILE A 151 4.56 -14.34 -23.84
N SER A 152 3.67 -15.26 -23.45
CA SER A 152 2.64 -15.81 -24.36
C SER A 152 1.25 -15.17 -24.29
N HIS A 153 0.85 -14.49 -23.21
CA HIS A 153 -0.53 -13.98 -23.11
C HIS A 153 -0.66 -12.48 -22.83
N GLY A 154 0.42 -11.73 -22.72
CA GLY A 154 0.41 -10.26 -22.56
C GLY A 154 0.54 -9.80 -21.10
N TYR A 155 1.19 -8.66 -20.92
CA TYR A 155 1.56 -8.10 -19.62
C TYR A 155 0.43 -7.18 -19.12
N ARG A 156 0.06 -7.24 -17.83
CA ARG A 156 -0.64 -6.12 -17.13
C ARG A 156 0.35 -5.15 -16.49
N LYS A 157 1.62 -5.21 -16.91
CA LYS A 157 2.76 -4.57 -16.28
C LYS A 157 3.61 -3.84 -17.34
N PRO A 158 4.06 -2.61 -17.07
CA PRO A 158 4.99 -1.91 -17.96
C PRO A 158 6.26 -2.73 -18.24
N LYS A 159 6.73 -2.73 -19.50
CA LYS A 159 7.84 -3.58 -19.98
C LYS A 159 9.14 -3.45 -19.18
N ASP A 160 9.41 -2.26 -18.70
CA ASP A 160 10.61 -1.85 -17.97
C ASP A 160 10.44 -1.90 -16.45
N GLN A 161 9.30 -2.35 -15.92
CA GLN A 161 9.15 -2.60 -14.48
C GLN A 161 9.77 -3.96 -14.11
N LEU A 162 10.40 -4.06 -12.93
CA LEU A 162 10.94 -5.32 -12.40
C LEU A 162 10.01 -5.89 -11.31
N ARG A 163 9.68 -7.19 -11.41
CA ARG A 163 8.78 -7.91 -10.49
C ARG A 163 7.47 -7.14 -10.20
N SER A 164 6.99 -7.13 -8.95
CA SER A 164 5.85 -6.35 -8.44
C SER A 164 6.27 -5.00 -7.84
N CYS A 165 7.50 -4.55 -8.07
CA CYS A 165 8.00 -3.29 -7.53
C CYS A 165 7.46 -2.14 -8.39
N LEU A 166 6.46 -1.43 -7.87
CA LEU A 166 5.90 -0.25 -8.52
C LEU A 166 6.99 0.81 -8.69
N LYS A 167 7.00 1.47 -9.85
CA LYS A 167 8.02 2.47 -10.17
C LYS A 167 7.73 3.80 -9.51
N ASN A 168 6.47 4.20 -9.45
CA ASN A 168 6.05 5.46 -8.88
C ASN A 168 5.15 5.22 -7.67
N VAL A 169 5.13 6.18 -6.75
CA VAL A 169 4.15 6.19 -5.66
C VAL A 169 2.72 6.24 -6.20
N SER A 170 2.46 7.09 -7.20
CA SER A 170 1.16 7.18 -7.88
C SER A 170 0.66 5.86 -8.48
N ASP A 171 1.55 5.00 -8.98
CA ASP A 171 1.17 3.69 -9.55
C ASP A 171 0.40 2.82 -8.53
N LEU A 172 0.69 2.99 -7.22
CA LEU A 172 -0.01 2.28 -6.15
C LEU A 172 -1.48 2.69 -6.09
N PHE A 173 -1.76 3.98 -6.27
CA PHE A 173 -3.11 4.53 -6.21
C PHE A 173 -3.90 4.19 -7.47
N VAL A 174 -3.24 4.24 -8.63
CA VAL A 174 -3.82 3.79 -9.90
C VAL A 174 -4.22 2.33 -9.81
N MET A 175 -3.33 1.46 -9.30
CA MET A 175 -3.63 0.05 -9.06
C MET A 175 -4.83 -0.12 -8.11
N GLY A 176 -4.86 0.63 -7.01
CA GLY A 176 -5.95 0.57 -6.03
C GLY A 176 -7.30 0.98 -6.62
N GLY A 177 -7.37 2.14 -7.29
CA GLY A 177 -8.58 2.63 -7.94
C GLY A 177 -9.10 1.67 -9.01
N ALA A 178 -8.20 1.10 -9.82
CA ALA A 178 -8.57 0.08 -10.80
C ALA A 178 -9.15 -1.16 -10.14
N LEU A 179 -8.53 -1.69 -9.09
CA LEU A 179 -9.00 -2.89 -8.40
C LEU A 179 -10.38 -2.71 -7.74
N ILE A 180 -10.69 -1.52 -7.22
CA ILE A 180 -12.02 -1.21 -6.67
C ILE A 180 -13.10 -1.28 -7.77
N LEU A 181 -12.85 -0.63 -8.91
CA LEU A 181 -13.81 -0.58 -10.03
C LEU A 181 -13.92 -1.94 -10.72
N GLU A 182 -12.79 -2.62 -10.95
CA GLU A 182 -12.73 -3.96 -11.54
C GLU A 182 -13.45 -4.99 -10.68
N SER A 183 -13.35 -4.89 -9.35
CA SER A 183 -14.13 -5.72 -8.43
C SER A 183 -15.63 -5.48 -8.56
N THR A 184 -16.04 -4.22 -8.75
CA THR A 184 -17.45 -3.86 -8.94
C THR A 184 -18.00 -4.43 -10.25
N VAL A 185 -17.23 -4.39 -11.34
CA VAL A 185 -17.59 -5.05 -12.62
C VAL A 185 -17.84 -6.54 -12.39
N LEU A 186 -16.92 -7.22 -11.71
CA LEU A 186 -17.00 -8.67 -11.48
C LEU A 186 -18.16 -9.05 -10.56
N LEU A 187 -18.45 -8.27 -9.53
CA LEU A 187 -19.61 -8.49 -8.66
C LEU A 187 -20.93 -8.35 -9.44
N ARG A 188 -21.06 -7.32 -10.28
CA ARG A 188 -22.25 -7.13 -11.13
C ARG A 188 -22.39 -8.24 -12.16
N TRP A 189 -21.29 -8.63 -12.79
CA TRP A 189 -21.26 -9.74 -13.73
C TRP A 189 -21.72 -11.04 -13.07
N LEU A 190 -21.14 -11.39 -11.93
CA LEU A 190 -21.52 -12.60 -11.19
C LEU A 190 -23.00 -12.57 -10.75
N GLU A 191 -23.50 -11.44 -10.26
CA GLU A 191 -24.91 -11.30 -9.88
C GLU A 191 -25.84 -11.51 -11.09
N ARG A 192 -25.52 -10.90 -12.24
CA ARG A 192 -26.27 -11.03 -13.49
C ARG A 192 -26.30 -12.47 -14.02
N GLU A 193 -25.18 -13.17 -13.92
CA GLU A 193 -25.07 -14.59 -14.34
C GLU A 193 -25.70 -15.57 -13.33
N GLY A 194 -26.35 -15.05 -12.26
CA GLY A 194 -27.11 -15.85 -11.30
C GLY A 194 -26.25 -16.59 -10.27
N TYR A 195 -25.10 -16.03 -9.90
CA TYR A 195 -24.26 -16.56 -8.83
C TYR A 195 -24.60 -15.93 -7.47
N TRP A 196 -24.82 -16.77 -6.45
CA TRP A 196 -25.16 -16.31 -5.10
C TRP A 196 -24.88 -17.37 -4.01
N PRO A 197 -24.57 -17.01 -2.75
CA PRO A 197 -24.07 -15.71 -2.29
C PRO A 197 -22.71 -15.36 -2.90
N LEU A 198 -22.45 -14.06 -3.01
CA LEU A 198 -21.16 -13.50 -3.38
C LEU A 198 -20.37 -13.13 -2.12
N GLY A 199 -19.05 -13.24 -2.16
CA GLY A 199 -18.17 -12.79 -1.08
C GLY A 199 -16.82 -12.32 -1.61
N MET A 200 -16.06 -11.61 -0.80
CA MET A 200 -14.72 -11.14 -1.14
C MET A 200 -13.68 -11.50 -0.10
N THR A 201 -12.46 -11.79 -0.56
CA THR A 201 -11.30 -12.04 0.30
C THR A 201 -10.00 -11.60 -0.38
N GLY A 202 -8.94 -11.52 0.41
CA GLY A 202 -7.59 -11.35 -0.05
C GLY A 202 -6.61 -11.37 1.12
N ILE A 203 -5.33 -11.43 0.79
CA ILE A 203 -4.25 -11.50 1.79
C ILE A 203 -3.31 -10.31 1.62
N SER A 204 -2.93 -9.69 2.75
CA SER A 204 -2.06 -8.52 2.79
C SER A 204 -2.64 -7.39 1.93
N MET A 205 -1.90 -6.90 0.92
CA MET A 205 -2.40 -5.93 -0.06
C MET A 205 -3.75 -6.36 -0.68
N GLY A 206 -3.95 -7.65 -0.96
CA GLY A 206 -5.22 -8.14 -1.49
C GLY A 206 -6.36 -8.06 -0.49
N GLY A 207 -6.08 -8.29 0.81
CA GLY A 207 -7.08 -8.17 1.87
C GLY A 207 -7.47 -6.72 2.10
N TYR A 208 -6.49 -5.83 2.03
CA TYR A 208 -6.70 -4.38 2.04
C TYR A 208 -7.54 -3.91 0.86
N MET A 209 -7.22 -4.36 -0.36
CA MET A 209 -8.01 -4.01 -1.53
C MET A 209 -9.41 -4.60 -1.50
N ALA A 210 -9.60 -5.78 -0.89
CA ALA A 210 -10.92 -6.38 -0.75
C ALA A 210 -11.80 -5.53 0.17
N SER A 211 -11.22 -4.96 1.24
CA SER A 211 -11.90 -3.99 2.09
C SER A 211 -12.35 -2.75 1.31
N LEU A 212 -11.45 -2.13 0.52
CA LEU A 212 -11.80 -0.95 -0.29
C LEU A 212 -12.79 -1.24 -1.43
N ALA A 213 -12.78 -2.44 -1.98
CA ALA A 213 -13.76 -2.83 -2.99
C ALA A 213 -15.17 -2.95 -2.36
N VAL A 214 -15.27 -3.53 -1.17
CA VAL A 214 -16.56 -3.72 -0.47
C VAL A 214 -17.14 -2.40 0.06
N THR A 215 -16.31 -1.39 0.38
CA THR A 215 -16.82 -0.05 0.70
C THR A 215 -17.55 0.61 -0.47
N ASN A 216 -17.34 0.13 -1.70
CA ASN A 216 -18.01 0.62 -2.90
C ASN A 216 -19.19 -0.24 -3.37
N TRP A 217 -19.39 -1.41 -2.77
CA TRP A 217 -20.49 -2.31 -3.14
C TRP A 217 -21.79 -1.93 -2.40
N PRO A 218 -22.92 -1.66 -3.08
CA PRO A 218 -24.11 -1.12 -2.40
C PRO A 218 -24.88 -2.13 -1.53
N LYS A 219 -24.60 -3.43 -1.64
CA LYS A 219 -25.33 -4.49 -0.92
C LYS A 219 -24.47 -5.09 0.20
N PRO A 220 -25.08 -5.66 1.25
CA PRO A 220 -24.33 -6.43 2.24
C PRO A 220 -23.60 -7.59 1.56
N ILE A 221 -22.29 -7.70 1.81
CA ILE A 221 -21.44 -8.75 1.24
C ILE A 221 -20.47 -9.27 2.31
N PRO A 222 -20.34 -10.60 2.47
CA PRO A 222 -19.30 -11.19 3.30
C PRO A 222 -17.90 -10.80 2.82
N LEU A 223 -17.09 -10.30 3.75
CA LEU A 223 -15.72 -9.88 3.52
C LEU A 223 -14.81 -10.57 4.53
N ILE A 224 -13.73 -11.20 4.04
CA ILE A 224 -12.67 -11.75 4.91
C ILE A 224 -11.32 -11.21 4.46
N PRO A 225 -10.90 -10.07 5.02
CA PRO A 225 -9.60 -9.49 4.71
C PRO A 225 -8.56 -10.07 5.68
N CYS A 226 -7.51 -10.68 5.15
CA CYS A 226 -6.47 -11.30 5.98
C CYS A 226 -5.16 -10.51 5.91
N LEU A 227 -4.52 -10.30 7.07
CA LEU A 227 -3.28 -9.50 7.18
C LEU A 227 -3.41 -8.10 6.56
N SER A 228 -4.62 -7.54 6.59
CA SER A 228 -4.95 -6.22 6.05
C SER A 228 -4.54 -5.11 7.02
N TRP A 229 -4.37 -3.90 6.50
CA TRP A 229 -4.06 -2.70 7.27
C TRP A 229 -5.05 -1.58 6.94
N SER A 230 -5.07 -0.49 7.70
CA SER A 230 -5.96 0.64 7.46
C SER A 230 -5.46 1.63 6.41
N THR A 231 -4.16 1.59 6.07
CA THR A 231 -3.47 2.53 5.17
C THR A 231 -2.15 1.95 4.64
N ALA A 232 -1.69 2.43 3.50
CA ALA A 232 -0.34 2.14 2.99
C ALA A 232 0.76 3.02 3.65
N SER A 233 0.36 4.11 4.33
CA SER A 233 1.27 5.11 4.90
C SER A 233 2.31 4.50 5.84
N SER A 234 1.90 3.78 6.87
CA SER A 234 2.84 3.14 7.81
C SER A 234 3.66 2.02 7.17
N VAL A 235 3.12 1.35 6.14
CA VAL A 235 3.81 0.26 5.42
C VAL A 235 5.08 0.79 4.73
N PHE A 236 5.01 1.97 4.12
CA PHE A 236 6.15 2.54 3.37
C PHE A 236 6.95 3.57 4.17
N THR A 237 6.42 4.12 5.25
CA THR A 237 7.16 5.12 6.05
C THR A 237 7.83 4.54 7.29
N THR A 238 7.43 3.35 7.73
CA THR A 238 7.99 2.71 8.94
C THR A 238 8.46 1.28 8.67
N GLY A 239 9.28 0.74 9.58
CA GLY A 239 9.67 -0.66 9.55
C GLY A 239 10.57 -1.05 8.37
N VAL A 240 10.52 -2.34 7.99
CA VAL A 240 11.45 -2.94 7.03
C VAL A 240 11.20 -2.44 5.60
N LEU A 241 9.95 -2.27 5.18
CA LEU A 241 9.62 -1.85 3.82
C LEU A 241 10.00 -0.39 3.54
N SER A 242 9.99 0.49 4.55
CA SER A 242 10.54 1.86 4.42
C SER A 242 12.00 1.86 3.98
N ARG A 243 12.80 0.86 4.36
CA ARG A 243 14.21 0.76 3.92
C ARG A 243 14.36 0.34 2.45
N ALA A 244 13.33 -0.29 1.87
CA ALA A 244 13.29 -0.64 0.45
C ALA A 244 12.86 0.54 -0.43
N VAL A 245 12.24 1.58 0.12
CA VAL A 245 11.88 2.79 -0.63
C VAL A 245 13.14 3.52 -1.11
N ASN A 246 13.11 4.02 -2.34
CA ASN A 246 14.16 4.87 -2.89
C ASN A 246 14.01 6.33 -2.42
N TRP A 247 14.27 6.57 -1.12
CA TRP A 247 14.15 7.90 -0.52
C TRP A 247 15.00 8.97 -1.22
N ALA A 248 16.20 8.61 -1.70
CA ALA A 248 17.07 9.55 -2.41
C ALA A 248 16.40 10.16 -3.66
N GLU A 249 15.70 9.35 -4.45
CA GLU A 249 14.98 9.85 -5.63
C GLU A 249 13.74 10.65 -5.24
N LEU A 250 12.99 10.20 -4.22
CA LEU A 250 11.81 10.91 -3.73
C LEU A 250 12.16 12.29 -3.15
N GLU A 251 13.20 12.38 -2.33
CA GLU A 251 13.73 13.62 -1.75
C GLU A 251 14.21 14.58 -2.83
N LYS A 252 14.96 14.05 -3.82
CA LYS A 252 15.41 14.84 -4.96
C LYS A 252 14.25 15.44 -5.74
N GLN A 253 13.23 14.63 -6.09
CA GLN A 253 12.07 15.13 -6.82
C GLN A 253 11.25 16.12 -6.01
N TYR A 254 11.09 15.88 -4.71
CA TYR A 254 10.38 16.79 -3.80
C TYR A 254 11.09 18.15 -3.69
N ALA A 255 12.43 18.15 -3.59
CA ALA A 255 13.22 19.38 -3.50
C ALA A 255 13.28 20.17 -4.82
N VAL A 256 13.37 19.49 -5.97
CA VAL A 256 13.56 20.13 -7.28
C VAL A 256 12.24 20.61 -7.88
N ASN A 257 11.15 19.87 -7.70
CA ASN A 257 9.85 20.20 -8.27
C ASN A 257 8.92 20.79 -7.21
N SER A 258 8.86 22.13 -7.17
CA SER A 258 8.06 22.87 -6.20
C SER A 258 6.57 22.52 -6.24
N VAL A 259 6.03 21.98 -7.35
CA VAL A 259 4.62 21.61 -7.49
C VAL A 259 4.17 20.64 -6.39
N TYR A 260 5.05 19.74 -5.94
CA TYR A 260 4.71 18.82 -4.84
C TYR A 260 4.42 19.57 -3.53
N GLU A 261 5.26 20.55 -3.19
CA GLU A 261 5.13 21.34 -1.97
C GLU A 261 4.01 22.40 -2.10
N THR A 262 3.94 23.10 -3.23
CA THR A 262 3.09 24.30 -3.37
C THR A 262 1.67 24.00 -3.82
N GLU A 263 1.44 22.87 -4.49
CA GLU A 263 0.15 22.52 -5.08
C GLU A 263 -0.37 21.18 -4.56
N ILE A 264 0.41 20.10 -4.67
CA ILE A 264 -0.07 18.75 -4.30
C ILE A 264 -0.41 18.65 -2.81
N ILE A 265 0.40 19.23 -1.92
CA ILE A 265 0.10 19.26 -0.48
C ILE A 265 -1.25 19.90 -0.17
N LYS A 266 -1.66 20.93 -0.92
CA LYS A 266 -2.93 21.64 -0.68
C LYS A 266 -4.16 20.82 -1.06
N LEU A 267 -3.98 19.77 -1.87
CA LEU A 267 -5.04 18.86 -2.28
C LEU A 267 -5.27 17.71 -1.29
N LEU A 268 -4.39 17.56 -0.29
CA LEU A 268 -4.52 16.52 0.73
C LEU A 268 -5.60 16.95 1.73
N GLU A 269 -6.73 16.25 1.73
CA GLU A 269 -7.93 16.57 2.54
C GLU A 269 -8.15 15.57 3.68
N TYR A 270 -7.11 14.84 4.08
CA TYR A 270 -7.21 13.68 4.97
C TYR A 270 -8.08 13.90 6.23
N CYS A 271 -9.11 13.05 6.38
CA CYS A 271 -10.07 13.07 7.50
C CYS A 271 -9.56 12.45 8.81
N GLY A 272 -8.39 11.81 8.83
CA GLY A 272 -7.79 11.34 10.08
C GLY A 272 -7.00 12.46 10.74
N ALA A 273 -7.53 12.98 11.85
CA ALA A 273 -6.95 14.07 12.62
C ALA A 273 -5.40 14.15 12.57
N ASP A 274 -4.95 15.30 12.11
CA ASP A 274 -3.71 15.95 12.54
C ASP A 274 -2.38 15.22 12.38
N SER A 275 -2.18 14.20 11.53
CA SER A 275 -0.80 13.66 11.37
C SER A 275 0.18 14.66 10.73
N PHE A 276 -0.31 15.50 9.81
CA PHE A 276 0.49 16.55 9.18
C PHE A 276 0.66 17.78 10.10
N LYS A 277 -0.40 18.15 10.85
CA LYS A 277 -0.36 19.26 11.83
C LYS A 277 0.36 18.90 13.13
N MET A 278 0.21 17.67 13.65
CA MET A 278 0.97 17.14 14.78
C MET A 278 2.46 17.11 14.49
N GLY A 279 2.91 16.80 13.26
CA GLY A 279 4.34 16.88 12.94
C GLY A 279 4.90 18.29 13.19
N THR A 280 4.18 19.31 12.74
CA THR A 280 4.54 20.72 12.95
C THR A 280 4.28 21.23 14.37
N GLU A 281 3.25 20.75 15.07
CA GLU A 281 2.91 21.17 16.44
C GLU A 281 3.74 20.43 17.50
N LEU A 282 4.04 19.15 17.30
CA LEU A 282 4.94 18.37 18.15
C LEU A 282 6.37 18.92 18.05
N GLN A 283 6.84 19.27 16.84
CA GLN A 283 8.14 19.94 16.67
C GLN A 283 8.15 21.30 17.39
N ARG A 284 7.09 22.11 17.24
CA ARG A 284 6.94 23.38 17.98
C ARG A 284 6.89 23.20 19.50
N ASN A 285 6.23 22.16 19.99
CA ASN A 285 6.11 21.86 21.42
C ASN A 285 7.43 21.33 22.00
N VAL A 286 8.20 20.53 21.25
CA VAL A 286 9.54 20.07 21.64
C VAL A 286 10.53 21.22 21.67
N ASP A 287 10.49 22.12 20.68
CA ASP A 287 11.29 23.35 20.65
C ASP A 287 10.90 24.31 21.79
N SER A 288 9.61 24.41 22.10
CA SER A 288 9.10 25.22 23.22
C SER A 288 9.49 24.65 24.58
N LEU A 289 9.49 23.32 24.74
CA LEU A 289 9.90 22.64 25.98
C LEU A 289 11.43 22.73 26.18
N GLY A 290 12.21 22.64 25.09
CA GLY A 290 13.65 22.87 25.10
C GLY A 290 14.03 24.30 25.48
N ASN A 291 13.23 25.29 25.06
CA ASN A 291 13.42 26.70 25.42
C ASN A 291 12.99 27.00 26.87
N LEU A 292 11.97 26.31 27.40
CA LEU A 292 11.51 26.47 28.78
C LEU A 292 12.50 25.86 29.81
N LEU A 293 13.21 24.80 29.41
CA LEU A 293 14.14 24.07 30.27
C LEU A 293 15.58 24.60 30.27
N GLY A 294 15.90 25.63 29.48
CA GLY A 294 17.18 26.36 29.57
C GLY A 294 18.45 25.52 29.40
N LEU A 295 18.38 24.35 28.75
CA LEU A 295 19.53 23.46 28.54
C LEU A 295 20.24 23.75 27.22
N ALA A 296 20.83 24.94 27.12
CA ALA A 296 21.87 25.23 26.13
C ALA A 296 23.24 25.10 26.82
N GLY A 297 23.84 23.91 26.74
CA GLY A 297 25.17 23.64 27.27
C GLY A 297 25.49 22.16 27.25
N ALA A 298 26.11 21.70 26.17
CA ALA A 298 26.61 20.34 26.03
C ALA A 298 27.55 19.95 27.16
N LEU A 299 27.41 18.76 27.75
CA LEU A 299 28.52 18.05 28.38
C LEU A 299 28.38 16.51 28.26
N PRO A 300 29.52 15.78 28.27
CA PRO A 300 29.68 14.48 27.63
C PRO A 300 29.36 13.30 28.58
N ILE A 301 29.12 12.15 27.97
CA ILE A 301 29.05 10.86 28.66
C ILE A 301 30.47 10.47 29.09
N LYS A 302 30.70 10.29 30.40
CA LYS A 302 31.61 9.24 30.90
C LYS A 302 31.47 8.93 32.39
N ASP A 303 31.79 7.67 32.65
CA ASP A 303 31.66 6.87 33.86
C ASP A 303 32.19 7.47 35.17
N GLY A 304 31.59 7.00 36.26
CA GLY A 304 31.78 7.52 37.61
C GLY A 304 33.16 7.28 38.24
N ARG A 305 33.44 8.14 39.22
CA ARG A 305 34.14 7.87 40.49
C ARG A 305 34.09 9.14 41.35
N PHE A 306 33.78 8.97 42.62
CA PHE A 306 33.89 10.01 43.66
C PHE A 306 35.35 10.41 43.87
N VAL A 307 35.62 11.72 44.00
CA VAL A 307 36.61 12.28 44.94
C VAL A 307 36.09 13.65 45.43
N LYS A 308 36.12 13.82 46.75
CA LYS A 308 35.79 15.03 47.54
C LYS A 308 37.07 15.81 47.78
N VAL A 309 37.15 17.13 47.50
CA VAL A 309 38.06 18.08 48.19
C VAL A 309 37.47 19.50 48.16
N GLU A 310 37.77 20.22 49.23
CA GLU A 310 37.23 21.47 49.78
C GLU A 310 37.48 22.76 48.98
N THR A 311 36.69 23.76 49.35
CA THR A 311 36.70 25.18 48.96
C THR A 311 37.92 25.92 49.52
N GLN A 312 38.61 26.72 48.68
CA GLN A 312 39.25 27.98 49.10
C GLN A 312 39.26 28.99 47.94
N SER A 313 38.95 30.24 48.28
CA SER A 313 39.02 31.42 47.41
C SER A 313 40.36 32.12 47.63
N GLU A 314 40.97 32.66 46.57
CA GLU A 314 41.92 33.78 46.69
C GLU A 314 42.02 34.59 45.39
N VAL A 315 42.19 35.90 45.55
CA VAL A 315 42.30 36.95 44.53
C VAL A 315 43.70 37.57 44.65
N VAL A 316 44.26 38.08 43.54
CA VAL A 316 45.33 39.13 43.35
C VAL A 316 46.20 38.70 42.16
N GLY A 317 46.63 39.50 41.17
CA GLY A 317 46.48 40.92 40.82
C GLY A 317 47.44 41.31 39.66
N SER A 318 47.07 42.34 38.88
CA SER A 318 47.85 43.16 37.92
C SER A 318 48.51 42.46 36.69
N SER A 319 48.53 42.99 35.46
CA SER A 319 48.93 44.33 35.00
C SER A 319 48.33 44.68 33.63
N LEU A 320 48.26 45.99 33.36
CA LEU A 320 47.48 46.75 32.37
C LEU A 320 48.00 46.71 30.92
N CYS A 321 47.09 46.85 29.96
CA CYS A 321 47.24 47.83 28.87
C CYS A 321 45.86 48.34 28.39
N PHE A 322 45.57 49.63 28.60
CA PHE A 322 44.32 50.28 28.22
C PHE A 322 44.37 50.78 26.76
N ARG A 323 43.33 50.48 25.99
CA ARG A 323 42.87 51.29 24.85
C ARG A 323 41.38 51.56 24.97
N THR A 324 41.05 52.84 25.05
CA THR A 324 39.73 53.43 25.23
C THR A 324 38.81 53.15 24.05
N ILE A 325 37.64 52.52 24.27
CA ILE A 325 36.49 52.60 23.36
C ILE A 325 35.20 52.71 24.18
N THR A 326 34.49 53.81 23.98
CA THR A 326 33.20 54.20 24.54
C THR A 326 32.10 53.23 24.08
N VAL A 327 31.36 52.63 25.01
CA VAL A 327 30.24 51.71 24.72
C VAL A 327 28.94 52.49 24.59
N GLY A 328 28.44 52.63 23.36
CA GLY A 328 27.08 53.08 23.04
C GLY A 328 26.19 51.90 22.62
N HIS A 329 25.02 51.80 23.23
CA HIS A 329 23.99 50.79 23.03
C HIS A 329 23.62 50.52 21.55
N ARG A 330 23.60 49.24 21.15
CA ARG A 330 22.80 48.77 20.00
C ARG A 330 22.13 47.44 20.34
N LYS A 331 20.82 47.48 20.59
CA LYS A 331 19.96 46.29 20.74
C LYS A 331 20.13 45.38 19.52
N LYS A 332 20.62 44.15 19.71
CA LYS A 332 20.51 43.06 18.73
C LYS A 332 19.16 42.37 18.94
N MET A 333 18.26 42.51 17.97
CA MET A 333 17.11 41.60 17.81
C MET A 333 17.64 40.20 17.50
N ASN A 334 17.36 39.24 18.38
CA ASN A 334 17.55 37.82 18.11
C ASN A 334 16.43 37.36 17.17
N SER A 335 16.77 37.05 15.93
CA SER A 335 15.87 36.30 15.04
C SER A 335 15.80 34.86 15.54
N HIS A 336 14.64 34.41 15.99
CA HIS A 336 14.37 32.99 16.21
C HIS A 336 14.58 32.22 14.90
N LYS A 337 15.66 31.42 14.81
CA LYS A 337 15.83 30.44 13.73
C LYS A 337 14.88 29.27 14.03
N CYS A 338 13.71 29.25 13.41
CA CYS A 338 12.94 28.02 13.25
C CYS A 338 13.77 27.07 12.38
N CYS A 339 14.32 26.00 12.95
CA CYS A 339 15.06 25.00 12.18
C CYS A 339 14.08 24.31 11.24
N ARG A 340 14.22 24.56 9.93
CA ARG A 340 13.45 23.86 8.90
C ARG A 340 13.68 22.35 9.08
N PRO A 341 12.63 21.50 9.06
CA PRO A 341 12.80 20.06 9.12
C PRO A 341 13.77 19.58 8.02
N SER A 342 14.48 18.48 8.28
CA SER A 342 15.33 17.89 7.23
C SER A 342 14.49 17.51 6.01
N LEU A 343 15.07 17.59 4.81
CA LEU A 343 14.40 17.19 3.56
C LEU A 343 13.83 15.75 3.65
N HIS A 344 14.52 14.86 4.36
CA HIS A 344 14.06 13.51 4.64
C HIS A 344 12.77 13.50 5.47
N THR A 345 12.71 14.29 6.55
CA THR A 345 11.51 14.45 7.40
C THR A 345 10.34 15.03 6.61
N GLU A 346 10.59 16.04 5.77
CA GLU A 346 9.56 16.64 4.91
C GLU A 346 9.04 15.60 3.90
N SER A 347 9.93 14.85 3.26
CA SER A 347 9.57 13.81 2.28
C SER A 347 8.81 12.63 2.91
N ILE A 348 9.16 12.24 4.13
CA ILE A 348 8.38 11.24 4.89
C ILE A 348 6.98 11.78 5.20
N SER A 349 6.87 13.02 5.67
CA SER A 349 5.57 13.63 5.98
C SER A 349 4.70 13.75 4.73
N PHE A 350 5.30 14.12 3.60
CA PHE A 350 4.65 14.14 2.30
C PHE A 350 4.20 12.72 1.87
N MET A 351 5.06 11.71 1.98
CA MET A 351 4.69 10.31 1.73
C MET A 351 3.48 9.89 2.57
N LYS A 352 3.45 10.21 3.86
CA LYS A 352 2.32 9.89 4.74
C LYS A 352 1.04 10.53 4.23
N GLY A 353 1.07 11.84 3.97
CA GLY A 353 -0.10 12.58 3.50
C GLY A 353 -0.64 12.04 2.17
N VAL A 354 0.24 11.83 1.18
CA VAL A 354 -0.12 11.29 -0.14
C VAL A 354 -0.66 9.87 -0.05
N MET A 355 -0.05 9.01 0.77
CA MET A 355 -0.54 7.65 0.99
C MET A 355 -1.88 7.67 1.71
N ASP A 356 -2.00 8.39 2.82
CA ASP A 356 -3.23 8.43 3.61
C ASP A 356 -4.39 9.01 2.80
N GLU A 357 -4.15 10.05 1.99
CA GLU A 357 -5.13 10.60 1.06
C GLU A 357 -5.75 9.48 0.21
N CYS A 358 -4.96 8.70 -0.51
CA CYS A 358 -5.49 7.69 -1.43
C CYS A 358 -5.85 6.34 -0.79
N THR A 359 -5.31 6.02 0.39
CA THR A 359 -5.31 4.65 0.91
C THR A 359 -5.94 4.50 2.29
N HIS A 360 -6.12 5.58 3.05
CA HIS A 360 -6.68 5.41 4.39
C HIS A 360 -8.16 5.06 4.32
N MET A 361 -8.57 3.95 4.96
CA MET A 361 -9.95 3.45 4.91
C MET A 361 -11.00 4.48 5.37
N ALA A 362 -10.64 5.40 6.27
CA ALA A 362 -11.54 6.46 6.74
C ALA A 362 -11.94 7.47 5.65
N ASN A 363 -11.21 7.52 4.54
CA ASN A 363 -11.57 8.35 3.38
C ASN A 363 -12.58 7.65 2.45
N PHE A 364 -13.00 6.43 2.81
CA PHE A 364 -13.98 5.65 2.08
C PHE A 364 -15.23 5.45 2.94
N SER A 365 -16.37 5.32 2.29
CA SER A 365 -17.65 5.07 2.93
C SER A 365 -17.59 3.81 3.81
N GLY A 366 -18.04 3.91 5.07
CA GLY A 366 -18.10 2.76 5.98
C GLY A 366 -18.94 1.61 5.40
N PRO A 367 -18.62 0.34 5.71
CA PRO A 367 -19.25 -0.84 5.11
C PRO A 367 -20.79 -0.80 5.24
N PRO A 368 -21.53 -1.38 4.28
CA PRO A 368 -22.98 -1.40 4.36
C PRO A 368 -23.41 -2.25 5.57
N CYS A 369 -24.49 -1.85 6.25
CA CYS A 369 -24.99 -2.56 7.43
C CYS A 369 -25.19 -4.06 7.11
N GLY A 370 -24.62 -4.95 7.94
CA GLY A 370 -24.82 -6.40 7.81
C GLY A 370 -23.69 -7.19 7.14
N VAL A 371 -22.46 -6.66 7.05
CA VAL A 371 -21.28 -7.48 6.73
C VAL A 371 -21.11 -8.58 7.80
N LYS A 372 -21.32 -9.84 7.41
CA LYS A 372 -21.17 -11.00 8.29
C LYS A 372 -19.82 -11.68 8.06
N ASN A 373 -19.13 -12.04 9.14
CA ASN A 373 -17.94 -12.89 9.09
C ASN A 373 -18.35 -14.32 8.73
N LEU A 374 -17.88 -14.86 7.60
CA LEU A 374 -18.07 -16.27 7.24
C LEU A 374 -16.97 -17.14 7.87
N THR A 375 -17.32 -17.96 8.86
CA THR A 375 -16.37 -18.84 9.57
C THR A 375 -15.66 -19.82 8.62
N THR A 376 -16.37 -20.34 7.61
CA THR A 376 -15.84 -21.33 6.65
C THR A 376 -14.74 -20.75 5.76
N LEU A 377 -14.97 -19.56 5.19
CA LEU A 377 -13.98 -18.90 4.33
C LEU A 377 -12.75 -18.46 5.14
N ARG A 378 -12.92 -18.14 6.44
CA ARG A 378 -11.82 -17.86 7.37
C ARG A 378 -10.85 -19.05 7.49
N ASN A 379 -11.38 -20.28 7.62
CA ASN A 379 -10.56 -21.48 7.79
C ASN A 379 -9.70 -21.80 6.56
N TYR A 380 -10.22 -21.61 5.35
CA TYR A 380 -9.43 -21.79 4.12
C TYR A 380 -8.29 -20.80 4.02
N ILE A 381 -8.52 -19.55 4.41
CA ILE A 381 -7.45 -18.55 4.37
C ILE A 381 -6.39 -18.86 5.42
N PHE A 382 -6.77 -19.31 6.62
CA PHE A 382 -5.80 -19.79 7.60
C PHE A 382 -4.99 -20.97 7.07
N SER A 383 -5.62 -21.96 6.44
CA SER A 383 -4.93 -23.08 5.80
C SER A 383 -3.96 -22.60 4.71
N PHE A 384 -4.39 -21.68 3.84
CA PHE A 384 -3.53 -21.07 2.82
C PHE A 384 -2.34 -20.35 3.44
N LEU A 385 -2.54 -19.57 4.52
CA LEU A 385 -1.47 -18.84 5.19
C LEU A 385 -0.45 -19.78 5.82
N VAL A 386 -0.89 -20.90 6.40
CA VAL A 386 -0.02 -21.96 6.92
C VAL A 386 0.82 -22.57 5.78
N HIS A 387 0.17 -23.02 4.71
CA HIS A 387 0.86 -23.63 3.56
C HIS A 387 1.80 -22.63 2.85
N LEU A 388 1.39 -21.37 2.71
CA LEU A 388 2.24 -20.31 2.16
C LEU A 388 3.45 -20.07 3.05
N SER A 389 3.30 -20.10 4.38
CA SER A 389 4.43 -19.99 5.30
C SER A 389 5.38 -21.19 5.17
N GLU A 390 4.87 -22.41 5.07
CA GLU A 390 5.69 -23.61 4.86
C GLU A 390 6.45 -23.53 3.53
N TYR A 391 5.77 -23.07 2.47
CA TYR A 391 6.35 -22.92 1.13
C TYR A 391 7.40 -21.79 1.06
N LEU A 392 7.12 -20.62 1.64
CA LEU A 392 8.05 -19.49 1.66
C LEU A 392 9.27 -19.73 2.57
N PHE A 393 9.16 -20.64 3.54
CA PHE A 393 10.19 -20.88 4.56
C PHE A 393 10.81 -22.28 4.54
N SER A 394 10.58 -23.07 3.49
CA SER A 394 11.28 -24.34 3.30
C SER A 394 12.71 -24.11 2.75
N PRO A 395 13.77 -24.65 3.40
CA PRO A 395 15.16 -24.46 2.97
C PRO A 395 15.55 -25.27 1.73
N HIS A 396 14.67 -26.12 1.20
CA HIS A 396 14.93 -26.93 0.00
C HIS A 396 13.92 -26.60 -1.10
N PHE A 397 14.18 -25.59 -1.92
CA PHE A 397 13.59 -25.56 -3.26
C PHE A 397 14.49 -24.83 -4.25
N LYS A 398 15.14 -25.61 -5.12
CA LYS A 398 15.59 -25.14 -6.44
C LYS A 398 14.33 -24.98 -7.31
N CYS A 399 14.26 -23.89 -8.07
CA CYS A 399 13.27 -23.73 -9.14
C CYS A 399 13.26 -25.03 -9.98
N PRO A 400 12.10 -25.65 -10.28
CA PRO A 400 12.11 -26.80 -11.17
C PRO A 400 12.63 -26.33 -12.53
N SER A 401 13.80 -26.83 -12.92
CA SER A 401 14.26 -26.77 -14.29
C SER A 401 13.17 -27.40 -15.16
N MET A 402 12.61 -26.66 -16.11
CA MET A 402 11.82 -27.21 -17.19
C MET A 402 12.71 -28.18 -17.96
N SER A 403 12.64 -29.47 -17.62
CA SER A 403 13.12 -30.54 -18.46
C SER A 403 12.17 -30.62 -19.66
N PHE A 404 12.70 -30.28 -20.83
CA PHE A 404 12.06 -30.56 -22.11
C PHE A 404 11.78 -32.06 -22.20
N ILE A 405 10.51 -32.44 -22.16
CA ILE A 405 10.08 -33.75 -22.65
C ILE A 405 10.17 -33.67 -24.17
N LYS A 406 11.30 -34.12 -24.72
CA LYS A 406 11.38 -34.52 -26.13
C LYS A 406 10.55 -35.78 -26.28
N ALA A 407 9.52 -35.69 -27.13
CA ALA A 407 8.78 -36.83 -27.62
C ALA A 407 9.72 -37.82 -28.32
N LYS A 408 9.57 -39.10 -27.97
CA LYS A 408 9.68 -40.25 -28.87
C LYS A 408 8.63 -41.26 -28.47
#